data_AF-A0ABD1UEG6-F1
#
_entry.id   AF-A0ABD1UEG6-F1
#
_cell.length_a   1.000
_cell.length_b   1.000
_cell.length_c   1.000
_cell.angle_alpha   90.00
_cell.angle_beta   90.00
_cell.angle_gamma   90.00
#
_symmetry.space_group_name_H-M   'P 1'
#
loop_
_entity.id
_entity.type
_entity.pdbx_description
1 polymer ?
#
loop_
_entity_poly.entity_id
_entity_poly.type
_entity_poly.pdbx_seq_one_letter_code
_entity_poly.pdbx_strand_id
1 'polypeptide(L)'
;MASHKNNKLNIFLNLCILGCLVIPATTTSDLHRRRYHLNAYNHRYDERKTKISPSTLSNLRLKLESYADKVIPAIYNGTLYYPSWDGYLYAVKVYDGSVIWKKNMDELTCGLNTLRLILNVNTTVSLATPIVVGDILIVGTYGPAISFAVKRATGDLIWSTQLDSHPASVIAISGTYFNGAFYVGTSSLEEGSSVDTCCTFRGSFAKLDVCTGVVLWKTFMLPDNHNKTGEYAGAALWGSSPPIDAPRHILECQERQNNVASPGKYPCECVEPDNYSDSILAVDMDSGKIKWCRHEIGGYHGYFLAWINSLNPKCPANDLGEVPMMQGIHVNGTIRDIVLARQKSGLTWTFDRDNGDIVRYTVVAHSRD
;
A
#
# COMPACT_ATOMS: atom_id res chain seq x y z
N MET A 1 45.24 -30.48 -72.98
CA MET A 1 44.64 -29.15 -72.72
C MET A 1 43.73 -29.26 -71.51
N ALA A 2 43.94 -28.35 -70.55
CA ALA A 2 43.14 -27.96 -69.38
C ALA A 2 41.88 -28.81 -69.04
N SER A 3 41.86 -29.51 -67.91
CA SER A 3 41.38 -29.03 -66.59
C SER A 3 39.90 -28.61 -66.59
N HIS A 4 39.01 -29.47 -66.07
CA HIS A 4 38.10 -29.05 -65.00
C HIS A 4 37.58 -30.25 -64.19
N LYS A 5 37.58 -30.02 -62.88
CA LYS A 5 37.39 -30.95 -61.77
C LYS A 5 35.96 -31.50 -61.65
N ASN A 6 35.88 -32.77 -61.28
CA ASN A 6 34.74 -33.41 -60.63
C ASN A 6 34.34 -32.63 -59.37
N ASN A 7 33.05 -32.33 -59.21
CA ASN A 7 32.42 -32.15 -57.90
C ASN A 7 31.00 -32.73 -57.93
N LYS A 8 30.87 -33.93 -57.37
CA LYS A 8 29.60 -34.55 -57.02
C LYS A 8 29.02 -33.82 -55.80
N LEU A 9 27.74 -33.51 -55.92
CA LEU A 9 26.85 -32.98 -54.90
C LEU A 9 26.83 -33.95 -53.69
N ASN A 10 27.35 -33.54 -52.54
CA ASN A 10 27.24 -34.27 -51.28
C ASN A 10 26.52 -33.38 -50.25
N ILE A 11 25.39 -33.89 -49.78
CA ILE A 11 24.51 -33.29 -48.77
C ILE A 11 25.25 -33.28 -47.43
N PHE A 12 25.55 -32.10 -46.90
CA PHE A 12 26.07 -31.95 -45.53
C PHE A 12 24.92 -31.87 -44.54
N LEU A 13 24.76 -32.95 -43.76
CA LEU A 13 23.98 -32.99 -42.53
C LEU A 13 24.86 -32.42 -41.40
N ASN A 14 24.62 -31.17 -41.01
CA ASN A 14 25.27 -30.58 -39.83
C ASN A 14 24.35 -30.78 -38.60
N LEU A 15 24.69 -31.76 -37.76
CA LEU A 15 24.18 -31.87 -36.40
C LEU A 15 24.83 -30.78 -35.53
N CYS A 16 24.15 -29.65 -35.34
CA CYS A 16 24.44 -28.75 -34.23
C CYS A 16 23.73 -29.25 -32.98
N ILE A 17 24.48 -29.90 -32.09
CA ILE A 17 24.05 -30.20 -30.72
C ILE A 17 24.06 -28.88 -29.95
N LEU A 18 22.91 -28.22 -29.87
CA LEU A 18 22.72 -27.10 -28.93
C LEU A 18 22.45 -27.72 -27.55
N GLY A 19 23.46 -27.72 -26.69
CA GLY A 19 23.31 -28.03 -25.28
C GLY A 19 22.42 -26.98 -24.61
N CYS A 20 21.13 -27.27 -24.47
CA CYS A 20 20.26 -26.56 -23.53
C CYS A 20 20.76 -26.83 -22.11
N LEU A 21 21.57 -25.92 -21.58
CA LEU A 21 21.71 -25.74 -20.14
C LEU A 21 20.34 -25.34 -19.60
N VAL A 22 19.61 -26.34 -19.10
CA VAL A 22 18.44 -26.15 -18.26
C VAL A 22 18.94 -25.52 -16.96
N ILE A 23 18.92 -24.19 -16.88
CA ILE A 23 19.00 -23.49 -15.60
C ILE A 23 17.64 -23.72 -14.94
N PRO A 24 17.54 -24.45 -13.83
CA PRO A 24 16.27 -24.64 -13.16
C PRO A 24 15.77 -23.26 -12.72
N ALA A 25 14.59 -22.89 -13.21
CA ALA A 25 13.87 -21.71 -12.75
C ALA A 25 13.73 -21.84 -11.22
N THR A 26 14.46 -21.02 -10.49
CA THR A 26 14.29 -20.89 -9.04
C THR A 26 12.85 -20.49 -8.79
N THR A 27 12.14 -21.37 -8.11
CA THR A 27 10.74 -21.23 -7.74
C THR A 27 10.45 -19.86 -7.14
N THR A 28 9.33 -19.29 -7.56
CA THR A 28 8.72 -18.00 -7.20
C THR A 28 8.54 -17.73 -5.69
N SER A 29 8.87 -18.70 -4.82
CA SER A 29 8.84 -18.58 -3.36
C SER A 29 9.98 -17.72 -2.77
N ASP A 30 11.13 -17.62 -3.44
CA ASP A 30 12.31 -16.94 -2.84
C ASP A 30 12.27 -15.40 -3.02
N LEU A 31 11.47 -14.91 -3.97
CA LEU A 31 11.25 -13.47 -4.20
C LEU A 31 10.36 -12.81 -3.14
N HIS A 32 9.52 -13.58 -2.43
CA HIS A 32 8.75 -13.05 -1.30
C HIS A 32 9.58 -12.91 -0.01
N ARG A 33 10.67 -13.68 0.13
CA ARG A 33 11.41 -13.83 1.39
C ARG A 33 12.47 -12.74 1.64
N ARG A 34 12.76 -11.91 0.65
CA ARG A 34 13.74 -10.80 0.75
C ARG A 34 13.10 -9.41 0.89
N ARG A 35 11.92 -9.33 1.50
CA ARG A 35 11.29 -8.05 1.84
C ARG A 35 11.66 -7.68 3.27
N TYR A 36 12.45 -6.63 3.43
CA TYR A 36 12.60 -6.00 4.73
C TYR A 36 11.29 -5.25 5.03
N HIS A 37 10.61 -5.66 6.10
CA HIS A 37 9.52 -4.94 6.79
C HIS A 37 8.08 -4.96 6.22
N LEU A 38 7.81 -5.50 5.02
CA LEU A 38 6.46 -5.48 4.44
C LEU A 38 6.16 -6.80 3.69
N ASN A 39 5.63 -7.79 4.42
CA ASN A 39 5.01 -8.94 3.76
C ASN A 39 3.55 -8.63 3.42
N ALA A 40 2.95 -9.46 2.56
CA ALA A 40 1.56 -9.27 2.13
C ALA A 40 0.55 -9.32 3.30
N TYR A 41 0.93 -9.81 4.48
CA TYR A 41 0.04 -9.90 5.65
C TYR A 41 0.17 -8.72 6.62
N ASN A 42 1.11 -7.80 6.37
CA ASN A 42 1.38 -6.61 7.20
C ASN A 42 1.67 -6.89 8.69
N HIS A 43 2.14 -8.08 9.05
CA HIS A 43 2.41 -8.43 10.46
C HIS A 43 3.76 -7.93 11.01
N ARG A 44 4.59 -7.30 10.16
CA ARG A 44 5.90 -6.70 10.48
C ARG A 44 6.86 -7.62 11.26
N TYR A 45 6.72 -8.93 11.08
CA TYR A 45 7.54 -9.94 11.74
C TYR A 45 8.65 -10.44 10.83
N ASP A 46 9.88 -10.53 11.35
CA ASP A 46 11.02 -11.12 10.64
C ASP A 46 11.23 -12.56 11.13
N GLU A 47 10.83 -13.54 10.31
CA GLU A 47 10.94 -14.98 10.60
C GLU A 47 12.38 -15.52 10.54
N ARG A 48 13.36 -14.70 10.13
CA ARG A 48 14.75 -15.14 10.00
C ARG A 48 15.37 -15.30 11.38
N LYS A 49 16.21 -16.33 11.57
CA LYS A 49 17.07 -16.44 12.75
C LYS A 49 18.01 -15.22 12.79
N THR A 50 17.72 -14.27 13.65
CA THR A 50 18.49 -13.04 13.80
C THR A 50 19.72 -13.29 14.68
N LYS A 51 20.84 -12.64 14.34
CA LYS A 51 22.00 -12.52 15.25
C LYS A 51 21.69 -11.67 16.49
N ILE A 52 20.53 -11.00 16.49
CA ILE A 52 20.00 -10.17 17.56
C ILE A 52 18.93 -10.97 18.29
N SER A 53 19.13 -11.22 19.58
CA SER A 53 18.19 -11.88 20.49
C SER A 53 18.15 -11.13 21.82
N PRO A 54 17.23 -11.46 22.74
CA PRO A 54 17.24 -10.90 24.09
C PRO A 54 18.61 -11.05 24.81
N SER A 55 19.36 -12.11 24.54
CA SER A 55 20.67 -12.35 25.16
C SER A 55 21.82 -11.56 24.53
N THR A 56 21.69 -11.09 23.28
CA THR A 56 22.74 -10.30 22.60
C THR A 56 22.41 -8.82 22.52
N LEU A 57 21.24 -8.39 23.00
CA LEU A 57 20.74 -7.02 22.88
C LEU A 57 21.69 -6.00 23.50
N SER A 58 22.33 -6.33 24.63
CA SER A 58 23.31 -5.49 25.32
C SER A 58 24.58 -5.20 24.51
N ASN A 59 24.85 -6.00 23.47
CA ASN A 59 26.01 -5.84 22.59
C ASN A 59 25.71 -4.95 21.38
N LEU A 60 24.46 -4.48 21.22
CA LEU A 60 24.12 -3.57 20.12
C LEU A 60 24.90 -2.26 20.25
N ARG A 61 25.46 -1.81 19.13
CA ARG A 61 26.14 -0.52 18.98
C ARG A 61 25.65 0.14 17.72
N LEU A 62 25.56 1.46 17.75
CA LEU A 62 25.31 2.26 16.56
C LEU A 62 26.42 1.99 15.55
N LYS A 63 26.05 1.54 14.35
CA LYS A 63 27.00 1.29 13.26
C LYS A 63 27.10 2.49 12.31
N LEU A 64 25.96 3.09 12.01
CA LEU A 64 25.83 4.20 11.08
C LEU A 64 24.65 5.06 11.51
N GLU A 65 24.79 6.37 11.35
CA GLU A 65 23.72 7.35 11.55
C GLU A 65 23.54 8.15 10.27
N SER A 66 22.28 8.33 9.87
CA SER A 66 21.88 9.20 8.78
C SER A 66 20.52 9.79 9.12
N TYR A 67 20.30 11.06 8.79
CA TYR A 67 19.08 11.75 9.14
C TYR A 67 18.04 11.57 8.03
N ALA A 68 16.93 10.91 8.35
CA ALA A 68 15.74 10.81 7.51
C ALA A 68 14.53 11.01 8.41
N ASP A 69 13.70 12.01 8.12
CA ASP A 69 12.58 12.38 8.99
C ASP A 69 11.29 11.63 8.59
N LYS A 70 10.60 11.05 9.57
CA LYS A 70 9.25 10.43 9.46
C LYS A 70 9.03 9.41 8.33
N VAL A 71 10.05 8.61 7.98
CA VAL A 71 9.94 7.59 6.92
C VAL A 71 10.41 6.22 7.37
N ILE A 72 9.75 5.17 6.89
CA ILE A 72 10.26 3.80 6.98
C ILE A 72 11.07 3.56 5.70
N PRO A 73 12.36 3.20 5.79
CA PRO A 73 13.16 2.96 4.61
C PRO A 73 12.96 1.53 4.07
N ALA A 74 13.26 1.33 2.80
CA ALA A 74 13.33 0.01 2.19
C ALA A 74 14.78 -0.45 2.11
N ILE A 75 15.05 -1.72 2.42
CA ILE A 75 16.37 -2.31 2.23
C ILE A 75 16.26 -3.44 1.22
N TYR A 76 17.17 -3.45 0.25
CA TYR A 76 17.32 -4.56 -0.67
C TYR A 76 18.78 -4.74 -1.08
N ASN A 77 19.27 -5.96 -0.93
CA ASN A 77 20.63 -6.37 -1.33
C ASN A 77 21.74 -5.40 -0.88
N GLY A 78 21.72 -4.99 0.39
CA GLY A 78 22.74 -4.09 0.95
C GLY A 78 22.59 -2.61 0.59
N THR A 79 21.53 -2.23 -0.13
CA THR A 79 21.16 -0.84 -0.42
C THR A 79 19.93 -0.43 0.37
N LEU A 80 19.98 0.74 0.99
CA LEU A 80 18.89 1.41 1.70
C LEU A 80 18.29 2.46 0.77
N TYR A 81 16.98 2.46 0.61
CA TYR A 81 16.22 3.43 -0.17
C TYR A 81 15.29 4.19 0.77
N TYR A 82 15.31 5.51 0.71
CA TYR A 82 14.45 6.34 1.54
C TYR A 82 14.19 7.71 0.89
N PRO A 83 12.96 8.23 0.98
CA PRO A 83 12.71 9.62 0.69
C PRO A 83 13.12 10.49 1.87
N SER A 84 13.39 11.76 1.59
CA SER A 84 13.79 12.74 2.61
C SER A 84 13.03 14.04 2.40
N TRP A 85 12.86 14.79 3.49
CA TRP A 85 12.14 16.06 3.52
C TRP A 85 12.89 17.21 2.82
N ASP A 86 14.14 16.97 2.41
CA ASP A 86 14.88 17.86 1.51
C ASP A 86 14.43 17.75 0.03
N GLY A 87 13.44 16.90 -0.27
CA GLY A 87 12.87 16.73 -1.62
C GLY A 87 13.55 15.66 -2.46
N TYR A 88 14.46 14.87 -1.88
CA TYR A 88 15.21 13.85 -2.60
C TYR A 88 14.84 12.42 -2.20
N LEU A 89 14.88 11.53 -3.19
CA LEU A 89 14.90 10.10 -3.01
C LEU A 89 16.36 9.63 -3.04
N TYR A 90 16.78 8.90 -2.00
CA TYR A 90 18.14 8.43 -1.84
C TYR A 90 18.23 6.92 -2.01
N ALA A 91 19.32 6.46 -2.62
CA ALA A 91 19.85 5.11 -2.46
C ALA A 91 21.25 5.17 -1.86
N VAL A 92 21.45 4.49 -0.74
CA VAL A 92 22.73 4.49 -0.01
C VAL A 92 23.16 3.07 0.32
N LYS A 93 24.48 2.82 0.37
CA LYS A 93 24.98 1.52 0.83
C LYS A 93 24.81 1.41 2.34
N VAL A 94 24.21 0.31 2.80
CA VAL A 94 24.01 0.04 4.24
C VAL A 94 25.33 -0.16 4.98
N TYR A 95 26.40 -0.53 4.27
CA TYR A 95 27.68 -0.84 4.89
C TYR A 95 28.41 0.40 5.45
N ASP A 96 28.43 1.49 4.69
CA ASP A 96 29.22 2.70 4.96
C ASP A 96 28.44 4.01 4.82
N GLY A 97 27.17 3.96 4.38
CA GLY A 97 26.34 5.15 4.17
C GLY A 97 26.64 5.93 2.88
N SER A 98 27.52 5.43 2.01
CA SER A 98 27.83 6.10 0.75
C SER A 98 26.61 6.17 -0.17
N VAL A 99 26.38 7.36 -0.75
CA VAL A 99 25.28 7.59 -1.70
C VAL A 99 25.61 6.91 -3.03
N ILE A 100 24.72 6.02 -3.48
CA ILE A 100 24.77 5.40 -4.81
C ILE A 100 24.19 6.38 -5.83
N TRP A 101 23.00 6.88 -5.54
CA TRP A 101 22.34 7.94 -6.31
C TRP A 101 21.39 8.71 -5.40
N LYS A 102 21.10 9.96 -5.81
CA LYS A 102 20.03 10.78 -5.26
C LYS A 102 19.25 11.41 -6.42
N LYS A 103 17.94 11.51 -6.31
CA LYS A 103 17.08 12.06 -7.36
C LYS A 103 16.08 13.03 -6.76
N ASN A 104 15.92 14.17 -7.41
CA ASN A 104 14.96 15.19 -6.99
C ASN A 104 13.54 14.71 -7.34
N MET A 105 12.63 14.70 -6.36
CA MET A 105 11.28 14.19 -6.56
C MET A 105 10.40 15.13 -7.40
N ASP A 106 10.68 16.44 -7.42
CA ASP A 106 10.00 17.39 -8.32
C ASP A 106 10.30 17.04 -9.79
N GLU A 107 11.55 16.69 -10.11
CA GLU A 107 11.95 16.27 -11.46
C GLU A 107 11.30 14.93 -11.86
N LEU A 108 11.22 13.97 -10.94
CA LEU A 108 10.59 12.66 -11.18
C LEU A 108 9.06 12.74 -11.34
N THR A 109 8.45 13.83 -10.87
CA THR A 109 7.00 14.08 -10.95
C THR A 109 6.64 15.13 -12.00
N CYS A 110 7.53 15.33 -12.99
CA CYS A 110 7.33 16.24 -14.12
C CYS A 110 7.12 17.71 -13.74
N GLY A 111 7.58 18.14 -12.55
CA GLY A 111 7.49 19.53 -12.10
C GLY A 111 6.06 20.07 -12.03
N LEU A 112 5.07 19.23 -11.75
CA LEU A 112 3.67 19.66 -11.66
C LEU A 112 3.54 20.77 -10.60
N ASN A 113 3.16 21.97 -11.08
CA ASN A 113 2.85 23.16 -10.29
C ASN A 113 1.48 23.04 -9.60
N THR A 114 1.15 21.87 -9.07
CA THR A 114 -0.03 21.69 -8.22
C THR A 114 0.19 22.45 -6.91
N LEU A 115 -0.85 23.14 -6.43
CA LEU A 115 -0.84 23.83 -5.13
C LEU A 115 -0.36 22.86 -4.04
N ARG A 116 0.79 23.17 -3.44
CA ARG A 116 1.35 22.40 -2.34
C ARG A 116 0.75 22.94 -1.05
N LEU A 117 -0.20 22.20 -0.47
CA LEU A 117 -0.82 22.57 0.81
C LEU A 117 0.03 22.15 2.03
N ILE A 118 1.24 21.64 1.81
CA ILE A 118 2.18 21.32 2.89
C ILE A 118 2.79 22.63 3.41
N LEU A 119 2.41 23.03 4.63
CA LEU A 119 2.95 24.22 5.28
C LEU A 119 4.49 24.10 5.41
N ASN A 120 5.20 25.16 5.05
CA ASN A 120 6.67 25.30 5.15
C ASN A 120 7.51 24.31 4.32
N VAL A 121 6.93 23.62 3.33
CA VAL A 121 7.66 22.73 2.43
C VAL A 121 7.34 23.09 0.99
N ASN A 122 8.36 23.59 0.27
CA ASN A 122 8.20 24.01 -1.12
C ASN A 122 8.68 22.96 -2.14
N THR A 123 9.01 21.74 -1.68
CA THR A 123 9.46 20.61 -2.52
C THR A 123 8.49 19.43 -2.39
N THR A 124 8.41 18.56 -3.40
CA THR A 124 7.68 17.30 -3.28
C THR A 124 8.41 16.38 -2.32
N VAL A 125 7.69 15.88 -1.32
CA VAL A 125 8.19 14.94 -0.31
C VAL A 125 7.39 13.63 -0.36
N SER A 126 7.81 12.62 0.41
CA SER A 126 7.10 11.35 0.53
C SER A 126 7.13 10.88 1.98
N LEU A 127 5.96 10.46 2.47
CA LEU A 127 5.83 9.70 3.72
C LEU A 127 5.74 8.18 3.47
N ALA A 128 5.44 7.80 2.23
CA ALA A 128 5.26 6.41 1.86
C ALA A 128 6.61 5.66 1.89
N THR A 129 6.58 4.44 2.43
CA THR A 129 7.70 3.50 2.36
C THR A 129 7.96 3.12 0.91
N PRO A 130 9.17 3.26 0.38
CA PRO A 130 9.48 2.80 -0.97
C PRO A 130 9.25 1.29 -1.13
N ILE A 131 8.68 0.87 -2.25
CA ILE A 131 8.43 -0.55 -2.54
C ILE A 131 9.43 -1.06 -3.57
N VAL A 132 10.19 -2.08 -3.20
CA VAL A 132 11.18 -2.72 -4.08
C VAL A 132 10.54 -3.90 -4.81
N VAL A 133 10.53 -3.85 -6.14
CA VAL A 133 10.04 -4.92 -7.03
C VAL A 133 11.08 -5.25 -8.07
N GLY A 134 11.92 -6.26 -7.82
CA GLY A 134 13.02 -6.61 -8.71
C GLY A 134 13.97 -5.43 -8.90
N ASP A 135 14.04 -4.90 -10.12
CA ASP A 135 14.87 -3.74 -10.48
C ASP A 135 14.12 -2.40 -10.44
N ILE A 136 12.88 -2.40 -9.95
CA ILE A 136 12.02 -1.23 -9.84
C ILE A 136 11.89 -0.81 -8.37
N LEU A 137 11.90 0.49 -8.11
CA LEU A 137 11.56 1.10 -6.84
C LEU A 137 10.36 2.03 -7.05
N ILE A 138 9.27 1.80 -6.33
CA ILE A 138 8.02 2.56 -6.44
C ILE A 138 7.84 3.43 -5.19
N VAL A 139 7.44 4.68 -5.37
CA VAL A 139 7.22 5.66 -4.30
C VAL A 139 5.92 6.42 -4.56
N GLY A 140 5.23 6.84 -3.50
CA GLY A 140 4.07 7.73 -3.55
C GLY A 140 4.39 9.08 -2.90
N THR A 141 3.95 10.17 -3.48
CA THR A 141 4.29 11.51 -3.00
C THR A 141 3.24 12.09 -2.06
N TYR A 142 3.71 12.82 -1.05
CA TYR A 142 2.88 13.51 -0.08
C TYR A 142 2.53 14.93 -0.56
N GLY A 143 2.16 15.09 -1.83
CA GLY A 143 1.79 16.38 -2.43
C GLY A 143 2.59 16.67 -3.70
N PRO A 144 1.96 16.58 -4.90
CA PRO A 144 0.59 16.07 -5.19
C PRO A 144 0.45 14.54 -5.02
N ALA A 145 -0.72 13.95 -5.25
CA ALA A 145 -0.94 12.49 -5.21
C ALA A 145 -0.40 11.78 -6.47
N ILE A 146 0.91 11.65 -6.57
CA ILE A 146 1.61 10.97 -7.68
C ILE A 146 2.33 9.74 -7.16
N SER A 147 2.15 8.63 -7.86
CA SER A 147 3.04 7.48 -7.71
C SER A 147 4.02 7.46 -8.87
N PHE A 148 5.28 7.16 -8.61
CA PHE A 148 6.29 7.02 -9.63
C PHE A 148 7.18 5.82 -9.36
N ALA A 149 7.81 5.32 -10.41
CA ALA A 149 8.78 4.26 -10.36
C ALA A 149 10.11 4.69 -10.96
N VAL A 150 11.20 4.27 -10.32
CA VAL A 150 12.57 4.46 -10.80
C VAL A 150 13.30 3.14 -10.92
N LYS A 151 14.31 3.09 -11.79
CA LYS A 151 15.29 2.01 -11.82
C LYS A 151 16.05 2.00 -10.51
N ARG A 152 16.03 0.88 -9.80
CA ARG A 152 16.68 0.71 -8.49
C ARG A 152 18.19 0.98 -8.54
N ALA A 153 18.84 0.65 -9.65
CA ALA A 153 20.29 0.80 -9.81
C ALA A 153 20.75 2.25 -10.06
N THR A 154 19.93 3.07 -10.73
CA THR A 154 20.34 4.40 -11.22
C THR A 154 19.47 5.55 -10.75
N GLY A 155 18.27 5.25 -10.26
CA GLY A 155 17.24 6.23 -9.94
C GLY A 155 16.55 6.84 -11.18
N ASP A 156 16.77 6.30 -12.38
CA ASP A 156 16.13 6.88 -13.58
C ASP A 156 14.65 6.55 -13.63
N LEU A 157 13.83 7.54 -13.99
CA LEU A 157 12.38 7.41 -14.08
C LEU A 157 12.00 6.31 -15.08
N ILE A 158 11.04 5.48 -14.68
CA ILE A 158 10.38 4.47 -15.53
C ILE A 158 8.99 4.97 -15.91
N TRP A 159 8.20 5.33 -14.90
CA TRP A 159 6.86 5.89 -15.08
C TRP A 159 6.49 6.82 -13.92
N SER A 160 5.53 7.70 -14.16
CA SER A 160 4.96 8.64 -13.18
C SER A 160 3.47 8.78 -13.46
N THR A 161 2.64 8.53 -12.46
CA THR A 161 1.18 8.44 -12.58
C THR A 161 0.52 9.29 -11.51
N GLN A 162 -0.26 10.28 -11.92
CA GLN A 162 -1.11 11.05 -11.02
C GLN A 162 -2.39 10.25 -10.70
N LEU A 163 -2.60 9.94 -9.42
CA LEU A 163 -3.76 9.16 -8.99
C LEU A 163 -4.98 10.03 -8.69
N ASP A 164 -4.74 11.29 -8.35
CA ASP A 164 -5.81 12.24 -8.07
C ASP A 164 -5.39 13.67 -8.46
N SER A 165 -6.35 14.42 -9.02
CA SER A 165 -6.15 15.80 -9.46
C SER A 165 -6.58 16.82 -8.42
N HIS A 166 -7.19 16.38 -7.31
CA HIS A 166 -7.61 17.28 -6.24
C HIS A 166 -6.37 18.00 -5.66
N PRO A 167 -6.38 19.34 -5.48
CA PRO A 167 -5.20 20.10 -5.05
C PRO A 167 -4.62 19.64 -3.71
N ALA A 168 -5.50 19.21 -2.79
CA ALA A 168 -5.10 18.69 -1.49
C ALA A 168 -4.72 17.20 -1.47
N SER A 169 -4.79 16.51 -2.61
CA SER A 169 -4.56 15.07 -2.64
C SER A 169 -3.09 14.71 -2.42
N VAL A 170 -2.88 13.65 -1.65
CA VAL A 170 -1.57 13.09 -1.32
C VAL A 170 -1.61 11.57 -1.33
N ILE A 171 -0.44 10.92 -1.37
CA ILE A 171 -0.28 9.49 -1.11
C ILE A 171 0.49 9.34 0.20
N ALA A 172 -0.24 9.22 1.31
CA ALA A 172 0.36 8.96 2.62
C ALA A 172 0.62 7.47 2.85
N ILE A 173 -0.25 6.61 2.27
CA ILE A 173 -0.18 5.17 2.44
C ILE A 173 1.03 4.55 1.72
N SER A 174 1.69 3.60 2.37
CA SER A 174 2.71 2.79 1.71
C SER A 174 2.01 1.74 0.84
N GLY A 175 2.24 1.72 -0.48
CA GLY A 175 1.56 0.74 -1.34
C GLY A 175 2.01 -0.70 -1.11
N THR A 176 1.30 -1.66 -1.70
CA THR A 176 1.65 -3.08 -1.65
C THR A 176 1.83 -3.62 -3.07
N TYR A 177 2.93 -4.34 -3.31
CA TYR A 177 3.16 -5.09 -4.55
C TYR A 177 2.69 -6.54 -4.42
N PHE A 178 1.87 -6.97 -5.39
CA PHE A 178 1.46 -8.35 -5.55
C PHE A 178 1.18 -8.71 -7.01
N ASN A 179 1.74 -9.84 -7.45
CA ASN A 179 1.52 -10.46 -8.76
C ASN A 179 1.51 -9.49 -9.95
N GLY A 180 2.59 -8.70 -10.12
CA GLY A 180 2.71 -7.74 -11.22
C GLY A 180 1.94 -6.43 -11.03
N ALA A 181 1.20 -6.27 -9.93
CA ALA A 181 0.40 -5.08 -9.67
C ALA A 181 0.82 -4.35 -8.37
N PHE A 182 0.64 -3.03 -8.38
CA PHE A 182 0.89 -2.13 -7.26
C PHE A 182 -0.44 -1.55 -6.77
N TYR A 183 -0.73 -1.72 -5.49
CA TYR A 183 -1.98 -1.30 -4.86
C TYR A 183 -1.70 -0.16 -3.89
N VAL A 184 -2.42 0.95 -4.04
CA VAL A 184 -2.16 2.17 -3.27
C VAL A 184 -3.43 3.00 -3.15
N GLY A 185 -3.54 3.73 -2.03
CA GLY A 185 -4.66 4.62 -1.75
C GLY A 185 -4.28 6.09 -1.78
N THR A 186 -5.29 6.96 -1.86
CA THR A 186 -5.13 8.41 -1.80
C THR A 186 -5.66 8.97 -0.48
N SER A 187 -5.04 10.06 -0.04
CA SER A 187 -5.41 10.82 1.16
C SER A 187 -5.51 12.32 0.82
N SER A 188 -5.85 13.14 1.81
CA SER A 188 -6.06 14.59 1.63
C SER A 188 -5.42 15.43 2.72
N LEU A 189 -5.09 16.67 2.36
CA LEU A 189 -4.67 17.76 3.26
C LEU A 189 -5.77 18.83 3.44
N GLU A 190 -7.03 18.55 3.08
CA GLU A 190 -8.13 19.51 3.23
C GLU A 190 -8.38 19.94 4.68
N GLU A 191 -7.89 19.19 5.67
CA GLU A 191 -7.87 19.58 7.09
C GLU A 191 -7.11 20.90 7.35
N GLY A 192 -6.18 21.28 6.46
CA GLY A 192 -5.47 22.55 6.50
C GLY A 192 -6.13 23.69 5.71
N SER A 193 -7.27 23.45 5.06
CA SER A 193 -8.00 24.44 4.25
C SER A 193 -9.12 25.13 5.04
N SER A 194 -9.61 26.27 4.55
CA SER A 194 -10.73 26.96 5.20
C SER A 194 -12.06 26.22 4.95
N VAL A 195 -13.02 26.37 5.87
CA VAL A 195 -14.36 25.77 5.76
C VAL A 195 -15.06 26.12 4.44
N ASP A 196 -14.83 27.35 3.93
CA ASP A 196 -15.49 27.83 2.70
C ASP A 196 -14.87 27.28 1.40
N THR A 197 -13.64 26.77 1.48
CA THR A 197 -12.88 26.25 0.32
C THR A 197 -12.73 24.73 0.34
N CYS A 198 -12.98 24.11 1.49
CA CYS A 198 -13.13 22.67 1.66
C CYS A 198 -14.64 22.32 1.72
N CYS A 199 -15.07 21.07 1.67
CA CYS A 199 -14.29 19.85 1.48
C CYS A 199 -14.92 19.08 0.33
N THR A 200 -14.10 18.64 -0.63
CA THR A 200 -14.56 17.95 -1.85
C THR A 200 -13.73 16.72 -2.20
N PHE A 201 -12.64 16.45 -1.49
CA PHE A 201 -11.82 15.27 -1.76
C PHE A 201 -12.59 13.96 -1.53
N ARG A 202 -12.35 12.96 -2.38
CA ARG A 202 -12.82 11.59 -2.20
C ARG A 202 -11.64 10.64 -2.17
N GLY A 203 -11.48 9.92 -1.07
CA GLY A 203 -10.49 8.87 -0.96
C GLY A 203 -10.72 7.78 -2.00
N SER A 204 -9.62 7.21 -2.49
CA SER A 204 -9.67 6.17 -3.51
C SER A 204 -8.60 5.12 -3.29
N PHE A 205 -8.87 3.91 -3.76
CA PHE A 205 -7.91 2.82 -3.82
C PHE A 205 -7.73 2.41 -5.28
N ALA A 206 -6.49 2.21 -5.71
CA ALA A 206 -6.15 1.95 -7.10
C ALA A 206 -5.20 0.77 -7.23
N LYS A 207 -5.34 0.05 -8.34
CA LYS A 207 -4.39 -0.96 -8.82
C LYS A 207 -3.69 -0.42 -10.06
N LEU A 208 -2.37 -0.44 -10.04
CA LEU A 208 -1.52 -0.06 -11.16
C LEU A 208 -0.76 -1.28 -11.67
N ASP A 209 -0.52 -1.33 -12.98
CA ASP A 209 0.49 -2.21 -13.55
C ASP A 209 1.89 -1.73 -13.10
N VAL A 210 2.70 -2.65 -12.57
CA VAL A 210 4.00 -2.29 -11.97
C VAL A 210 5.03 -1.82 -12.98
N CYS A 211 4.95 -2.33 -14.21
CA CYS A 211 5.94 -2.04 -15.24
C CYS A 211 5.68 -0.71 -15.94
N THR A 212 4.40 -0.33 -16.07
CA THR A 212 3.97 0.82 -16.86
C THR A 212 3.36 1.96 -16.04
N GLY A 213 2.93 1.68 -14.81
CA GLY A 213 2.23 2.65 -13.97
C GLY A 213 0.78 2.91 -14.39
N VAL A 214 0.26 2.19 -15.40
CA VAL A 214 -1.12 2.34 -15.88
C VAL A 214 -2.09 1.93 -14.78
N VAL A 215 -3.08 2.78 -14.49
CA VAL A 215 -4.19 2.47 -13.58
C VAL A 215 -5.09 1.44 -14.25
N LEU A 216 -5.16 0.23 -13.67
CA LEU A 216 -5.99 -0.87 -14.13
C LEU A 216 -7.43 -0.74 -13.60
N TRP A 217 -7.58 -0.31 -12.36
CA TRP A 217 -8.86 0.10 -11.77
C TRP A 217 -8.64 1.10 -10.63
N LYS A 218 -9.68 1.89 -10.35
CA LYS A 218 -9.76 2.83 -9.23
C LYS A 218 -11.16 2.73 -8.61
N THR A 219 -11.22 2.57 -7.30
CA THR A 219 -12.46 2.49 -6.53
C THR A 219 -12.49 3.64 -5.54
N PHE A 220 -13.58 4.42 -5.54
CA PHE A 220 -13.77 5.52 -4.61
C PHE A 220 -14.40 5.02 -3.31
N MET A 221 -14.01 5.64 -2.19
CA MET A 221 -14.49 5.27 -0.86
C MET A 221 -15.79 5.99 -0.47
N LEU A 222 -16.24 6.96 -1.27
CA LEU A 222 -17.43 7.75 -1.04
C LEU A 222 -18.26 7.84 -2.33
N PRO A 223 -19.57 8.12 -2.24
CA PRO A 223 -20.41 8.45 -3.40
C PRO A 223 -19.87 9.64 -4.17
N ASP A 224 -20.33 9.82 -5.42
CA ASP A 224 -19.95 11.00 -6.19
C ASP A 224 -20.54 12.27 -5.59
N ASN A 225 -19.66 13.18 -5.20
CA ASN A 225 -20.01 14.48 -4.63
C ASN A 225 -20.01 15.60 -5.69
N HIS A 226 -19.72 15.26 -6.96
CA HIS A 226 -19.66 16.19 -8.07
C HIS A 226 -18.73 17.40 -7.83
N ASN A 227 -17.69 17.23 -7.01
CA ASN A 227 -16.79 18.29 -6.55
C ASN A 227 -17.52 19.48 -5.91
N LYS A 228 -18.60 19.22 -5.17
CA LYS A 228 -19.36 20.24 -4.43
C LYS A 228 -19.13 20.12 -2.94
N THR A 229 -19.10 21.27 -2.27
CA THR A 229 -19.08 21.35 -0.81
C THR A 229 -20.47 21.02 -0.25
N GLY A 230 -20.54 20.52 0.99
CA GLY A 230 -21.78 20.09 1.64
C GLY A 230 -22.18 18.64 1.36
N GLU A 231 -21.49 17.97 0.45
CA GLU A 231 -21.62 16.54 0.14
C GLU A 231 -20.58 15.68 0.89
N TYR A 232 -20.61 14.35 0.72
CA TYR A 232 -19.58 13.48 1.29
C TYR A 232 -18.17 13.83 0.79
N ALA A 233 -17.26 14.03 1.74
CA ALA A 233 -15.84 14.27 1.48
C ALA A 233 -14.96 13.56 2.52
N GLY A 234 -13.71 13.28 2.16
CA GLY A 234 -12.76 12.55 3.02
C GLY A 234 -12.63 11.07 2.65
N ALA A 235 -12.79 10.19 3.64
CA ALA A 235 -12.52 8.75 3.56
C ALA A 235 -11.12 8.42 3.01
N ALA A 236 -10.12 9.16 3.46
CA ALA A 236 -8.73 9.01 3.07
C ALA A 236 -8.17 7.63 3.46
N LEU A 237 -7.29 7.07 2.62
CA LEU A 237 -6.48 5.90 2.94
C LEU A 237 -5.05 6.36 3.23
N TRP A 238 -4.62 6.33 4.50
CA TRP A 238 -3.39 7.03 4.94
C TRP A 238 -2.49 6.24 5.90
N GLY A 239 -2.84 5.00 6.25
CA GLY A 239 -2.02 4.18 7.15
C GLY A 239 -0.85 3.46 6.46
N SER A 240 -0.47 2.28 6.96
CA SER A 240 0.67 1.52 6.39
C SER A 240 0.28 0.63 5.19
N SER A 241 1.01 -0.46 4.90
CA SER A 241 0.75 -1.25 3.68
C SER A 241 -0.50 -2.13 3.79
N PRO A 242 -1.49 -2.00 2.87
CA PRO A 242 -2.70 -2.82 2.92
C PRO A 242 -2.34 -4.29 2.75
N PRO A 243 -2.88 -5.19 3.61
CA PRO A 243 -2.63 -6.61 3.46
C PRO A 243 -3.29 -7.12 2.17
N ILE A 244 -2.62 -8.06 1.49
CA ILE A 244 -3.11 -8.72 0.28
C ILE A 244 -3.29 -10.21 0.56
N ASP A 245 -4.47 -10.68 0.19
CA ASP A 245 -4.87 -12.06 0.28
C ASP A 245 -4.74 -12.75 -1.08
N ALA A 246 -3.77 -13.65 -1.19
CA ALA A 246 -3.62 -14.52 -2.35
C ALA A 246 -4.48 -15.79 -2.17
N PRO A 247 -5.37 -16.13 -3.12
CA PRO A 247 -6.38 -17.14 -2.89
C PRO A 247 -5.80 -18.52 -2.54
N ARG A 248 -6.29 -19.08 -1.43
CA ARG A 248 -6.53 -20.52 -1.28
C ARG A 248 -8.01 -20.68 -0.87
N HIS A 249 -8.85 -21.07 -1.82
CA HIS A 249 -10.24 -21.53 -1.59
C HIS A 249 -11.34 -20.49 -1.22
N ILE A 250 -11.23 -19.22 -1.61
CA ILE A 250 -12.29 -18.20 -1.37
C ILE A 250 -13.59 -18.48 -2.14
N LEU A 251 -13.52 -19.17 -3.29
CA LEU A 251 -14.70 -19.46 -4.13
C LEU A 251 -15.72 -20.40 -3.46
N GLU A 252 -15.29 -21.38 -2.65
CA GLU A 252 -16.21 -22.34 -2.00
C GLU A 252 -16.97 -21.72 -0.80
N CYS A 253 -16.38 -20.74 -0.11
CA CYS A 253 -17.05 -20.06 1.01
C CYS A 253 -18.11 -19.06 0.53
N GLN A 254 -17.83 -18.35 -0.58
CA GLN A 254 -18.77 -17.38 -1.15
C GLN A 254 -20.05 -18.07 -1.69
N GLU A 255 -19.92 -19.27 -2.27
CA GLU A 255 -21.08 -20.09 -2.68
C GLU A 255 -21.87 -20.66 -1.49
N ARG A 256 -21.22 -20.98 -0.37
CA ARG A 256 -21.92 -21.46 0.84
C ARG A 256 -22.67 -20.35 1.56
N GLN A 257 -22.14 -19.12 1.61
CA GLN A 257 -22.84 -17.98 2.23
C GLN A 257 -24.04 -17.49 1.40
N ASN A 258 -23.96 -17.55 0.06
CA ASN A 258 -25.11 -17.23 -0.79
C ASN A 258 -26.31 -18.19 -0.57
N ASN A 259 -26.09 -19.33 0.08
CA ASN A 259 -27.12 -20.33 0.39
C ASN A 259 -27.62 -20.29 1.85
N VAL A 260 -27.13 -19.36 2.69
CA VAL A 260 -27.62 -19.17 4.06
C VAL A 260 -28.37 -17.84 4.15
N ALA A 261 -29.70 -17.92 4.11
CA ALA A 261 -30.58 -16.79 4.40
C ALA A 261 -30.55 -16.46 5.90
N SER A 262 -29.56 -15.66 6.32
CA SER A 262 -29.58 -14.97 7.61
C SER A 262 -29.25 -13.50 7.42
N PRO A 263 -30.27 -12.64 7.22
CA PRO A 263 -30.08 -11.21 7.16
C PRO A 263 -29.81 -10.69 8.57
N GLY A 264 -28.55 -10.39 8.88
CA GLY A 264 -28.18 -9.55 10.02
C GLY A 264 -28.65 -8.13 9.78
N LYS A 265 -29.94 -7.88 10.07
CA LYS A 265 -30.59 -6.57 10.01
C LYS A 265 -30.06 -5.66 11.11
N TYR A 266 -29.26 -4.67 10.74
CA TYR A 266 -29.54 -3.27 11.06
C TYR A 266 -29.31 -2.48 9.77
N PRO A 267 -30.37 -2.02 9.06
CA PRO A 267 -30.14 -1.02 8.03
C PRO A 267 -29.69 0.25 8.75
N CYS A 268 -28.47 0.71 8.49
CA CYS A 268 -28.17 2.12 8.60
C CYS A 268 -29.01 2.81 7.52
N GLU A 269 -30.29 3.08 7.83
CA GLU A 269 -31.31 3.62 6.91
C GLU A 269 -30.97 5.03 6.38
N CYS A 270 -29.89 5.63 6.90
CA CYS A 270 -29.43 6.99 6.63
C CYS A 270 -28.04 7.08 5.96
N VAL A 271 -27.49 5.98 5.44
CA VAL A 271 -26.17 5.96 4.79
C VAL A 271 -26.29 5.34 3.41
N GLU A 272 -25.79 6.03 2.40
CA GLU A 272 -25.78 5.56 1.02
C GLU A 272 -24.98 4.25 0.91
N PRO A 273 -25.42 3.29 0.08
CA PRO A 273 -24.75 1.99 -0.07
C PRO A 273 -23.26 2.06 -0.44
N ASP A 274 -22.83 3.18 -1.04
CA ASP A 274 -21.47 3.40 -1.54
C ASP A 274 -20.63 4.33 -0.64
N ASN A 275 -21.09 4.63 0.58
CA ASN A 275 -20.35 5.40 1.56
C ASN A 275 -19.54 4.49 2.50
N TYR A 276 -18.24 4.36 2.23
CA TYR A 276 -17.30 3.53 2.99
C TYR A 276 -16.48 4.30 4.03
N SER A 277 -16.95 5.46 4.50
CA SER A 277 -16.31 6.18 5.60
C SER A 277 -16.23 5.31 6.87
N ASP A 278 -15.10 5.39 7.59
CA ASP A 278 -14.87 4.71 8.88
C ASP A 278 -15.18 3.21 8.87
N SER A 279 -14.92 2.56 7.75
CA SER A 279 -15.22 1.15 7.54
C SER A 279 -13.99 0.29 7.32
N ILE A 280 -14.14 -1.03 7.50
CA ILE A 280 -13.20 -2.02 6.99
C ILE A 280 -13.89 -2.75 5.84
N LEU A 281 -13.14 -2.92 4.77
CA LEU A 281 -13.63 -3.47 3.52
C LEU A 281 -12.62 -4.46 2.93
N ALA A 282 -13.14 -5.40 2.15
CA ALA A 282 -12.36 -6.23 1.25
C ALA A 282 -12.62 -5.83 -0.20
N VAL A 283 -11.56 -5.63 -0.96
CA VAL A 283 -11.61 -5.29 -2.39
C VAL A 283 -11.18 -6.48 -3.22
N ASP A 284 -11.96 -6.80 -4.25
CA ASP A 284 -11.58 -7.78 -5.25
C ASP A 284 -10.38 -7.27 -6.08
N MET A 285 -9.29 -8.05 -6.10
CA MET A 285 -8.03 -7.63 -6.74
C MET A 285 -8.14 -7.45 -8.25
N ASP A 286 -9.05 -8.16 -8.91
CA ASP A 286 -9.15 -8.15 -10.37
C ASP A 286 -10.06 -7.03 -10.85
N SER A 287 -11.20 -6.84 -10.19
CA SER A 287 -12.23 -5.88 -10.61
C SER A 287 -12.25 -4.57 -9.82
N GLY A 288 -11.62 -4.52 -8.65
CA GLY A 288 -11.72 -3.37 -7.74
C GLY A 288 -13.06 -3.28 -7.00
N LYS A 289 -13.98 -4.24 -7.17
CA LYS A 289 -15.29 -4.23 -6.51
C LYS A 289 -15.17 -4.58 -5.03
N ILE A 290 -15.98 -3.93 -4.19
CA ILE A 290 -16.09 -4.27 -2.78
C ILE A 290 -16.78 -5.64 -2.63
N LYS A 291 -16.11 -6.59 -1.95
CA LYS A 291 -16.66 -7.92 -1.64
C LYS A 291 -17.51 -7.90 -0.37
N TRP A 292 -17.01 -7.23 0.65
CA TRP A 292 -17.72 -6.98 1.89
C TRP A 292 -17.21 -5.69 2.52
N CYS A 293 -18.06 -5.07 3.33
CA CYS A 293 -17.78 -3.88 4.11
C CYS A 293 -18.41 -4.04 5.51
N ARG A 294 -17.85 -3.39 6.52
CA ARG A 294 -18.42 -3.26 7.87
C ARG A 294 -18.42 -1.80 8.29
N HIS A 295 -19.61 -1.22 8.41
CA HIS A 295 -19.83 0.14 8.88
C HIS A 295 -20.00 0.19 10.41
N GLU A 296 -20.26 -0.94 11.05
CA GLU A 296 -20.61 -1.06 12.47
C GLU A 296 -19.48 -0.65 13.42
N ILE A 297 -18.27 -0.43 12.88
CA ILE A 297 -17.10 0.05 13.61
C ILE A 297 -16.92 1.57 13.50
N GLY A 298 -17.58 2.22 12.54
CA GLY A 298 -17.56 3.66 12.35
C GLY A 298 -18.80 4.29 12.98
N GLY A 299 -18.65 4.98 14.10
CA GLY A 299 -19.68 5.92 14.53
C GLY A 299 -19.65 7.16 13.65
N TYR A 300 -20.80 7.82 13.46
CA TYR A 300 -20.97 8.99 12.59
C TYR A 300 -19.91 10.07 12.87
N HIS A 301 -19.01 10.34 11.92
CA HIS A 301 -18.22 11.55 11.93
C HIS A 301 -19.06 12.71 11.41
N GLY A 302 -19.49 13.58 12.32
CA GLY A 302 -19.78 14.96 11.95
C GLY A 302 -18.49 15.59 11.42
N TYR A 303 -18.58 16.24 10.26
CA TYR A 303 -17.55 17.08 9.63
C TYR A 303 -16.40 17.50 10.56
N PHE A 304 -15.15 17.28 10.14
CA PHE A 304 -13.92 17.63 10.88
C PHE A 304 -13.90 19.08 11.41
N LEU A 305 -14.59 20.01 10.75
CA LEU A 305 -14.73 21.41 11.18
C LEU A 305 -15.98 21.70 12.03
N ALA A 306 -17.00 20.82 11.99
CA ALA A 306 -18.07 20.82 13.00
C ALA A 306 -17.54 20.42 14.38
N TRP A 307 -16.41 19.72 14.47
CA TRP A 307 -15.71 19.45 15.74
C TRP A 307 -15.15 20.74 16.39
N ILE A 308 -14.65 21.70 15.61
CA ILE A 308 -14.13 22.97 16.16
C ILE A 308 -15.29 23.89 16.61
N ASN A 309 -16.44 23.86 15.94
CA ASN A 309 -17.58 24.72 16.25
C ASN A 309 -18.68 24.08 17.11
N SER A 310 -18.62 22.77 17.39
CA SER A 310 -19.56 22.11 18.31
C SER A 310 -18.81 21.53 19.50
N LEU A 311 -18.91 22.22 20.64
CA LEU A 311 -18.57 21.72 21.97
C LEU A 311 -19.55 20.61 22.39
N ASN A 312 -19.55 19.48 21.68
CA ASN A 312 -20.36 18.32 22.02
C ASN A 312 -19.43 17.12 22.28
N PRO A 313 -19.11 16.80 23.54
CA PRO A 313 -18.08 15.82 23.94
C PRO A 313 -18.51 14.35 23.74
N LYS A 314 -19.39 14.03 22.77
CA LYS A 314 -20.01 12.69 22.64
C LYS A 314 -19.77 11.94 21.33
N CYS A 315 -18.97 12.45 20.40
CA CYS A 315 -18.60 11.71 19.19
C CYS A 315 -17.07 11.45 19.18
N PRO A 316 -16.60 10.28 19.66
CA PRO A 316 -15.18 9.94 19.60
C PRO A 316 -14.70 9.88 18.15
N ALA A 317 -13.46 10.29 17.90
CA ALA A 317 -12.81 10.14 16.60
C ALA A 317 -12.66 8.65 16.29
N ASN A 318 -13.46 8.17 15.33
CA ASN A 318 -13.61 6.75 15.02
C ASN A 318 -12.73 6.29 13.85
N ASP A 319 -11.82 7.12 13.36
CA ASP A 319 -10.95 6.74 12.25
C ASP A 319 -10.11 5.50 12.61
N LEU A 320 -9.82 4.71 11.59
CA LEU A 320 -8.82 3.65 11.64
C LEU A 320 -7.46 4.25 11.28
N GLY A 321 -6.69 4.62 12.31
CA GLY A 321 -5.35 5.21 12.12
C GLY A 321 -4.26 4.20 11.77
N GLU A 322 -4.58 2.90 11.78
CA GLU A 322 -3.67 1.81 11.46
C GLU A 322 -4.28 0.91 10.39
N VAL A 323 -3.45 0.44 9.46
CA VAL A 323 -3.89 -0.47 8.39
C VAL A 323 -3.98 -1.89 8.94
N PRO A 324 -4.99 -2.69 8.54
CA PRO A 324 -5.20 -4.00 9.13
C PRO A 324 -4.02 -4.95 8.99
N MET A 325 -3.90 -5.87 9.93
CA MET A 325 -2.95 -6.98 9.92
C MET A 325 -3.70 -8.29 9.72
N MET A 326 -3.16 -9.19 8.90
CA MET A 326 -3.72 -10.52 8.68
C MET A 326 -2.90 -11.58 9.42
N GLN A 327 -3.59 -12.50 10.10
CA GLN A 327 -2.94 -13.56 10.89
C GLN A 327 -3.78 -14.83 10.90
N GLY A 328 -3.16 -15.98 10.67
CA GLY A 328 -3.78 -17.27 10.93
C GLY A 328 -3.77 -17.60 12.42
N ILE A 329 -4.92 -17.95 12.99
CA ILE A 329 -5.08 -18.39 14.38
C ILE A 329 -5.64 -19.81 14.44
N HIS A 330 -5.28 -20.57 15.46
CA HIS A 330 -5.87 -21.89 15.69
C HIS A 330 -7.11 -21.77 16.58
N VAL A 331 -8.27 -22.14 16.04
CA VAL A 331 -9.56 -22.16 16.75
C VAL A 331 -10.14 -23.57 16.64
N ASN A 332 -10.37 -24.24 17.77
CA ASN A 332 -10.95 -25.58 17.85
C ASN A 332 -10.27 -26.62 16.93
N GLY A 333 -8.94 -26.56 16.80
CA GLY A 333 -8.16 -27.49 15.96
C GLY A 333 -8.16 -27.15 14.46
N THR A 334 -8.82 -26.07 14.05
CA THR A 334 -8.78 -25.55 12.67
C THR A 334 -8.03 -24.22 12.61
N ILE A 335 -7.36 -23.93 11.49
CA ILE A 335 -6.77 -22.61 11.25
C ILE A 335 -7.86 -21.71 10.69
N ARG A 336 -8.06 -20.57 11.33
CA ARG A 336 -8.94 -19.48 10.88
C ARG A 336 -8.07 -18.26 10.61
N ASP A 337 -8.18 -17.70 9.41
CA ASP A 337 -7.52 -16.45 9.08
C ASP A 337 -8.35 -15.27 9.59
N ILE A 338 -7.71 -14.40 10.35
CA ILE A 338 -8.34 -13.21 10.92
C ILE A 338 -7.68 -11.93 10.43
N VAL A 339 -8.46 -10.87 10.42
CA VAL A 339 -8.02 -9.49 10.18
C VAL A 339 -8.12 -8.72 11.49
N LEU A 340 -7.02 -8.10 11.90
CA LEU A 340 -6.93 -7.27 13.10
C LEU A 340 -6.82 -5.81 12.69
N ALA A 341 -7.67 -4.96 13.25
CA ALA A 341 -7.64 -3.53 12.99
C ALA A 341 -7.82 -2.74 14.28
N ARG A 342 -7.05 -1.66 14.43
CA ARG A 342 -7.10 -0.81 15.61
C ARG A 342 -7.71 0.54 15.26
N GLN A 343 -8.65 0.94 16.10
CA GLN A 343 -9.34 2.21 15.99
C GLN A 343 -8.72 3.26 16.93
N LYS A 344 -8.74 4.53 16.53
CA LYS A 344 -8.25 5.64 17.36
C LYS A 344 -8.99 5.75 18.70
N SER A 345 -10.24 5.29 18.76
CA SER A 345 -11.06 5.20 19.98
C SER A 345 -10.53 4.22 21.04
N GLY A 346 -9.44 3.47 20.75
CA GLY A 346 -8.84 2.52 21.70
C GLY A 346 -9.38 1.10 21.59
N LEU A 347 -10.27 0.84 20.63
CA LEU A 347 -10.79 -0.48 20.30
C LEU A 347 -9.85 -1.21 19.33
N THR A 348 -9.64 -2.51 19.58
CA THR A 348 -9.04 -3.44 18.63
C THR A 348 -10.09 -4.44 18.21
N TRP A 349 -10.32 -4.53 16.90
CA TRP A 349 -11.30 -5.38 16.28
C TRP A 349 -10.61 -6.59 15.63
N THR A 350 -11.25 -7.75 15.73
CA THR A 350 -10.87 -8.97 15.03
C THR A 350 -12.03 -9.40 14.14
N PHE A 351 -11.76 -9.51 12.84
CA PHE A 351 -12.72 -9.96 11.84
C PHE A 351 -12.30 -11.28 11.25
N ASP A 352 -13.27 -12.05 10.79
CA ASP A 352 -13.04 -13.13 9.85
C ASP A 352 -12.63 -12.53 8.51
N ARG A 353 -11.55 -13.05 7.93
CA ARG A 353 -10.99 -12.54 6.68
C ARG A 353 -11.98 -12.63 5.52
N ASP A 354 -12.69 -13.75 5.43
CA ASP A 354 -13.39 -14.12 4.20
C ASP A 354 -14.72 -13.39 4.07
N ASN A 355 -15.40 -13.15 5.19
CA ASN A 355 -16.74 -12.55 5.20
C ASN A 355 -16.84 -11.23 5.98
N GLY A 356 -15.82 -10.85 6.75
CA GLY A 356 -15.82 -9.63 7.55
C GLY A 356 -16.59 -9.74 8.87
N ASP A 357 -17.02 -10.93 9.30
CA ASP A 357 -17.76 -11.10 10.55
C ASP A 357 -16.88 -10.77 11.75
N ILE A 358 -17.45 -10.05 12.72
CA ILE A 358 -16.75 -9.71 13.95
C ILE A 358 -16.54 -10.99 14.77
N VAL A 359 -15.28 -11.40 14.89
CA VAL A 359 -14.87 -12.53 15.74
C VAL A 359 -14.78 -12.08 17.19
N ARG A 360 -14.21 -10.89 17.42
CA ARG A 360 -14.03 -10.31 18.76
C ARG A 360 -13.73 -8.81 18.65
N TYR A 361 -14.03 -8.06 19.71
CA TYR A 361 -13.42 -6.76 19.96
C TYR A 361 -12.83 -6.69 21.37
N THR A 362 -11.80 -5.88 21.56
CA THR A 362 -11.13 -5.66 22.85
C THR A 362 -10.86 -4.17 23.04
N VAL A 363 -11.12 -3.66 24.25
CA VAL A 363 -10.75 -2.30 24.66
C VAL A 363 -9.31 -2.34 25.17
N VAL A 364 -8.40 -1.61 24.53
CA VAL A 364 -6.95 -1.68 24.83
C VAL A 364 -6.46 -0.44 25.59
N ALA A 365 -7.21 0.67 25.53
CA ALA A 365 -6.97 1.85 26.35
C ALA A 365 -8.30 2.57 26.63
N HIS A 366 -8.48 3.06 27.86
CA HIS A 366 -9.46 4.11 28.13
C HIS A 366 -8.77 5.45 27.89
N SER A 367 -9.44 6.41 27.25
CA SER A 367 -9.10 7.82 27.48
C SER A 367 -9.24 8.04 28.98
N ARG A 368 -8.17 8.46 29.66
CA ARG A 368 -8.35 9.06 30.98
C ARG A 368 -9.02 10.39 30.73
N ASP A 369 -10.22 10.54 31.28
CA ASP A 369 -11.01 11.78 31.27
C ASP A 369 -10.21 13.00 31.76
#